data_AF-A0A7G7YDS0-F1
#
_entry.id   AF-A0A7G7YDS0-F1
#
_cell.length_a   1.000
_cell.length_b   1.000
_cell.length_c   1.000
_cell.angle_alpha   90.00
_cell.angle_beta   90.00
_cell.angle_gamma   90.00
#
_symmetry.space_group_name_H-M   'P 1'
#
loop_
_entity.id
_entity.type
_entity.pdbx_description
1 polymer ?
#
loop_
_entity_poly.entity_id
_entity_poly.type
_entity_poly.pdbx_seq_one_letter_code
_entity_poly.pdbx_strand_id
1 'polypeptide(L)'
;MQLPCFNEFKELFYVLNEKIIPDNIYEILTPRSLAFWIMDDGSRQGDGLHISVYAFSNIEKLIFTLENKFNLKCSIHYNRDNQPRIYIFKESMETLRSLVKPYFIKEMLYKLGK
;
A
#
# COMPACT_ATOMS: atom_id res chain seq x y z
N MET A 1 14.78 -18.29 -17.44
CA MET A 1 15.92 -17.65 -16.75
C MET A 1 15.45 -16.29 -16.28
N GLN A 2 15.60 -15.96 -14.99
CA GLN A 2 15.21 -14.64 -14.47
C GLN A 2 16.28 -13.61 -14.83
N LEU A 3 15.88 -12.38 -15.19
CA LEU A 3 16.84 -11.31 -15.48
C LEU A 3 17.51 -10.82 -14.18
N PRO A 4 18.84 -10.63 -14.15
CA PRO A 4 19.55 -10.20 -12.93
C PRO A 4 19.05 -8.89 -12.31
N CYS A 5 18.47 -7.98 -13.11
CA CYS A 5 17.93 -6.72 -12.60
C CYS A 5 16.75 -6.88 -11.63
N PHE A 6 16.11 -8.06 -11.57
CA PHE A 6 15.07 -8.34 -10.58
C PHE A 6 15.62 -8.78 -9.22
N ASN A 7 16.92 -9.10 -9.12
CA ASN A 7 17.53 -9.51 -7.86
C ASN A 7 17.50 -8.38 -6.83
N GLU A 8 17.69 -7.12 -7.26
CA GLU A 8 17.63 -5.95 -6.37
C GLU A 8 16.28 -5.87 -5.62
N PHE A 9 15.16 -6.12 -6.31
CA PHE A 9 13.84 -6.14 -5.68
C PHE A 9 13.64 -7.39 -4.82
N LYS A 10 14.11 -8.55 -5.29
CA LYS A 10 13.99 -9.80 -4.54
C LYS A 10 14.73 -9.71 -3.21
N GLU A 11 15.99 -9.27 -3.22
CA GLU A 11 16.84 -9.15 -2.04
C GLU A 11 16.28 -8.13 -1.03
N LEU A 12 15.62 -7.07 -1.53
CA LEU A 12 15.01 -6.05 -0.67
C LEU A 12 13.74 -6.54 0.04
N PHE A 13 12.89 -7.32 -0.65
CA PHE A 13 11.58 -7.71 -0.14
C PHE A 13 11.49 -9.16 0.34
N TYR A 14 12.56 -9.97 0.23
CA TYR A 14 12.56 -11.37 0.64
C TYR A 14 13.78 -11.74 1.47
N VAL A 15 13.54 -12.29 2.66
CA VAL A 15 14.56 -12.89 3.53
C VAL A 15 14.16 -14.33 3.80
N LEU A 16 15.08 -15.27 3.59
CA LEU A 16 14.80 -16.72 3.73
C LEU A 16 13.55 -17.19 2.94
N ASN A 17 13.32 -16.60 1.76
CA ASN A 17 12.14 -16.80 0.89
C ASN A 17 10.80 -16.35 1.47
N GLU A 18 10.78 -15.67 2.61
CA GLU A 18 9.58 -15.03 3.16
C GLU A 18 9.53 -13.56 2.74
N LYS A 19 8.35 -13.10 2.32
CA LYS A 19 8.14 -11.71 1.92
C LYS A 19 8.12 -10.83 3.17
N ILE A 20 8.95 -9.79 3.19
CA ILE A 20 9.05 -8.84 4.29
C ILE A 20 8.75 -7.41 3.83
N ILE A 21 8.55 -6.52 4.80
CA ILE A 21 8.59 -5.07 4.59
C ILE A 21 10.01 -4.59 4.91
N PRO A 22 10.75 -4.02 3.93
CA PRO A 22 12.12 -3.57 4.15
C PRO A 22 12.19 -2.40 5.13
N ASP A 23 13.33 -2.23 5.79
CA ASP A 23 13.54 -1.14 6.74
C ASP A 23 13.48 0.25 6.09
N ASN A 24 13.93 0.36 4.85
CA ASN A 24 13.91 1.60 4.07
C ASN A 24 12.59 1.81 3.29
N ILE A 25 11.49 1.21 3.75
CA ILE A 25 10.19 1.37 3.09
C ILE A 25 9.75 2.84 3.04
N TYR A 26 10.14 3.62 4.05
CA TYR A 26 9.89 5.06 4.11
C TYR A 26 10.50 5.77 2.90
N GLU A 27 11.70 5.40 2.46
CA GLU A 27 12.40 6.02 1.34
C GLU A 27 11.82 5.56 -0.01
N ILE A 28 11.67 4.25 -0.19
CA ILE A 28 11.37 3.63 -1.49
C ILE A 28 9.88 3.70 -1.89
N LEU A 29 8.96 3.80 -0.92
CA LEU A 29 7.54 3.91 -1.23
C LEU A 29 7.25 5.31 -1.76
N THR A 30 7.03 5.43 -3.07
CA THR A 30 6.70 6.71 -3.75
C THR A 30 5.19 6.83 -4.00
N PRO A 31 4.65 8.01 -4.36
CA PRO A 31 3.25 8.13 -4.78
C PRO A 31 2.90 7.19 -5.94
N ARG A 32 3.84 6.96 -6.86
CA ARG A 32 3.69 5.99 -7.94
C ARG A 32 3.60 4.58 -7.37
N SER A 33 4.56 4.15 -6.54
CA SER A 33 4.53 2.80 -5.92
C SER A 33 3.25 2.55 -5.13
N LEU A 34 2.77 3.56 -4.38
CA LEU A 34 1.50 3.51 -3.64
C LEU A 34 0.31 3.36 -4.60
N ALA A 35 0.32 4.03 -5.75
CA ALA A 35 -0.74 3.90 -6.75
C ALA A 35 -0.86 2.47 -7.28
N PHE A 36 0.26 1.84 -7.66
CA PHE A 36 0.28 0.45 -8.13
C PHE A 36 -0.19 -0.51 -7.02
N TRP A 37 0.28 -0.30 -5.79
CA TRP A 37 -0.16 -1.12 -4.66
C TRP A 37 -1.67 -1.02 -4.39
N ILE A 38 -2.28 0.16 -4.52
CA ILE A 38 -3.74 0.32 -4.39
C ILE A 38 -4.48 -0.28 -5.60
N MET A 39 -3.92 -0.19 -6.81
CA MET A 39 -4.52 -0.86 -7.97
C MET A 39 -4.55 -2.38 -7.80
N ASP A 40 -3.50 -2.96 -7.22
CA ASP A 40 -3.40 -4.40 -6.95
C ASP A 40 -4.31 -4.80 -5.76
N ASP A 41 -4.01 -4.31 -4.56
CA ASP A 41 -4.58 -4.80 -3.29
C ASP A 41 -5.58 -3.84 -2.62
N GLY A 42 -5.81 -2.67 -3.23
CA GLY A 42 -6.73 -1.66 -2.73
C GLY A 42 -8.19 -1.94 -3.05
N SER A 43 -9.10 -1.55 -2.15
CA SER A 43 -10.54 -1.69 -2.31
C SER A 43 -11.28 -0.54 -1.62
N ARG A 44 -12.38 -0.09 -2.23
CA ARG A 44 -13.22 0.96 -1.64
C ARG A 44 -13.93 0.44 -0.40
N GLN A 45 -13.88 1.20 0.69
CA GLN A 45 -14.57 0.89 1.94
C GLN A 45 -15.36 2.11 2.42
N GLY A 46 -16.66 2.18 2.10
CA GLY A 46 -17.47 3.37 2.35
C GLY A 46 -16.85 4.60 1.68
N ASP A 47 -16.58 5.64 2.47
CA ASP A 47 -15.89 6.86 2.05
C ASP A 47 -14.36 6.78 2.20
N GLY A 48 -13.82 5.63 2.61
CA GLY A 48 -12.38 5.37 2.76
C GLY A 48 -11.89 4.26 1.83
N LEU A 49 -10.70 3.75 2.12
CA LEU A 49 -10.04 2.72 1.32
C LEU A 49 -9.36 1.67 2.20
N HIS A 50 -9.53 0.39 1.88
CA HIS A 50 -8.75 -0.70 2.44
C HIS A 50 -7.61 -1.07 1.50
N ILE A 51 -6.43 -1.38 2.05
CA ILE A 51 -5.34 -2.08 1.37
C ILE A 51 -5.12 -3.40 2.09
N SER A 52 -5.21 -4.51 1.36
CA SER A 52 -4.97 -5.85 1.92
C SER A 52 -3.47 -6.09 2.12
N VAL A 53 -3.08 -6.56 3.31
CA VAL A 53 -1.67 -6.74 3.70
C VAL A 53 -1.40 -8.13 4.30
N TYR A 54 -2.11 -9.13 3.81
CA TYR A 54 -2.16 -10.49 4.36
C TYR A 54 -0.82 -11.22 4.35
N ALA A 55 0.10 -10.79 3.47
CA ALA A 55 1.42 -11.38 3.33
C ALA A 55 2.45 -10.86 4.35
N PHE A 56 2.10 -9.90 5.21
CA PHE A 56 3.04 -9.23 6.09
C PHE A 56 2.64 -9.34 7.57
N SER A 57 3.63 -9.61 8.41
CA SER A 57 3.46 -9.71 9.87
C SER A 57 3.72 -8.39 10.62
N ASN A 58 4.58 -7.50 10.10
CA ASN A 58 4.95 -6.22 10.72
C ASN A 58 4.44 -5.05 9.87
N ILE A 59 3.20 -4.63 10.10
CA ILE A 59 2.51 -3.61 9.28
C ILE A 59 2.79 -2.19 9.81
N GLU A 60 3.36 -2.06 11.00
CA GLU A 60 3.62 -0.80 11.69
C GLU A 60 4.47 0.15 10.85
N LYS A 61 5.50 -0.37 10.16
CA LYS A 61 6.35 0.43 9.25
C LYS A 61 5.56 1.02 8.08
N LEU A 62 4.59 0.27 7.55
CA LEU A 62 3.73 0.76 6.46
C LEU A 62 2.81 1.87 6.97
N ILE A 63 2.19 1.68 8.13
CA ILE A 63 1.34 2.72 8.74
C ILE A 63 2.16 3.98 9.04
N PHE A 64 3.32 3.82 9.68
CA PHE A 64 4.23 4.93 9.94
C PHE A 64 4.58 5.69 8.66
N THR A 65 4.89 4.97 7.57
CA THR A 65 5.21 5.58 6.28
C THR A 65 4.01 6.32 5.69
N LEU A 66 2.82 5.71 5.69
CA LEU A 66 1.61 6.33 5.16
C LEU A 66 1.24 7.61 5.92
N GLU A 67 1.35 7.59 7.24
CA GLU A 67 1.05 8.75 8.09
C GLU A 67 2.10 9.85 7.96
N ASN A 68 3.39 9.52 8.08
CA ASN A 68 4.44 10.53 8.21
C ASN A 68 5.00 11.01 6.87
N LYS A 69 4.98 10.18 5.81
CA LYS A 69 5.45 10.58 4.47
C LYS A 69 4.35 11.20 3.62
N PHE A 70 3.17 10.59 3.65
CA PHE A 70 2.07 10.96 2.76
C PHE A 70 0.96 11.75 3.46
N ASN A 71 1.05 11.95 4.78
CA ASN A 71 0.02 12.62 5.58
C ASN A 71 -1.35 11.95 5.42
N LEU A 72 -1.36 10.62 5.38
CA LEU A 72 -2.56 9.80 5.27
C LEU A 72 -2.87 9.19 6.63
N LYS A 73 -3.99 9.58 7.23
CA LYS A 73 -4.48 8.99 8.47
C LYS A 73 -4.89 7.53 8.22
N CYS A 74 -4.34 6.62 9.00
CA CYS A 74 -4.49 5.18 8.81
C CYS A 74 -4.88 4.45 10.11
N SER A 75 -5.42 3.24 9.99
CA SER A 75 -5.54 2.28 11.10
C SER A 75 -5.45 0.83 10.60
N ILE A 76 -5.20 -0.12 11.50
CA ILE A 76 -5.30 -1.55 11.20
C ILE A 76 -6.74 -2.00 11.42
N HIS A 77 -7.35 -2.55 10.38
CA HIS A 77 -8.63 -3.25 10.43
C HIS A 77 -8.40 -4.74 10.17
N TYR A 78 -9.32 -5.58 10.62
CA TYR A 78 -9.31 -7.02 10.30
C TYR A 78 -10.53 -7.37 9.43
N ASN A 79 -10.38 -8.36 8.54
CA ASN A 79 -11.52 -8.94 7.84
C ASN A 79 -12.19 -10.03 8.71
N ARG A 80 -13.20 -10.71 8.15
CA ARG A 80 -13.94 -11.76 8.88
C ARG A 80 -13.08 -12.98 9.22
N ASP A 81 -12.04 -13.22 8.44
CA ASP A 81 -11.07 -14.32 8.60
C ASP A 81 -9.84 -13.90 9.42
N ASN A 82 -9.96 -12.79 10.18
CA ASN A 82 -8.90 -12.21 11.00
C ASN A 82 -7.62 -11.85 10.22
N GLN A 83 -7.73 -11.53 8.93
CA GLN A 83 -6.62 -11.06 8.10
C GLN A 83 -6.50 -9.54 8.14
N PRO A 84 -5.28 -8.99 8.27
CA PRO A 84 -5.07 -7.56 8.47
C PRO A 84 -5.24 -6.74 7.18
N ARG A 85 -5.81 -5.55 7.33
CA ARG A 85 -5.98 -4.54 6.27
C ARG A 85 -5.59 -3.18 6.82
N ILE A 86 -4.93 -2.37 6.01
CA ILE A 86 -4.74 -0.95 6.31
C ILE A 86 -6.02 -0.23 5.87
N TYR A 87 -6.65 0.53 6.76
CA TYR A 87 -7.75 1.42 6.44
C TYR A 87 -7.25 2.85 6.37
N ILE A 88 -7.40 3.47 5.19
CA ILE A 88 -7.17 4.90 4.98
C ILE A 88 -8.50 5.61 5.18
N PHE A 89 -8.51 6.54 6.14
CA PHE A 89 -9.72 7.25 6.55
C PHE A 89 -10.21 8.24 5.47
N LYS A 90 -11.52 8.52 5.48
CA LYS A 90 -12.17 9.42 4.51
C LYS A 90 -11.52 10.81 4.47
N GLU A 91 -11.05 11.32 5.62
CA GLU A 91 -10.42 12.63 5.75
C GLU A 91 -9.11 12.71 4.97
N SER A 92 -8.50 11.57 4.62
CA SER A 92 -7.26 11.51 3.84
C SER A 92 -7.49 11.14 2.37
N MET A 93 -8.73 10.89 1.94
CA MET A 93 -9.01 10.45 0.57
C MET A 93 -8.74 11.53 -0.48
N GLU A 94 -8.94 12.80 -0.18
CA GLU A 94 -8.55 13.89 -1.10
C GLU A 94 -7.04 13.95 -1.30
N THR A 95 -6.27 13.92 -0.21
CA THR A 95 -4.80 13.85 -0.23
C THR A 95 -4.33 12.63 -1.01
N LEU A 96 -4.89 11.45 -0.70
CA LEU A 96 -4.56 10.21 -1.39
C LEU A 96 -4.80 10.33 -2.90
N ARG A 97 -5.99 10.78 -3.31
CA ARG A 97 -6.34 10.95 -4.73
C ARG A 97 -5.39 11.89 -5.45
N SER A 98 -5.05 13.03 -4.83
CA SER A 98 -4.10 13.99 -5.41
C SER A 98 -2.73 13.33 -5.65
N LEU A 99 -2.25 12.54 -4.69
CA LEU A 99 -0.97 11.85 -4.77
C LEU A 99 -0.93 10.76 -5.86
N VAL A 100 -1.97 9.92 -5.94
CA VAL A 100 -1.91 8.67 -6.71
C VAL A 100 -2.58 8.74 -8.07
N LYS A 101 -3.59 9.58 -8.26
CA LYS A 101 -4.40 9.65 -9.50
C LYS A 101 -3.58 9.84 -10.78
N PRO A 102 -2.47 10.61 -10.81
CA PRO A 102 -1.63 10.72 -12.02
C PRO A 102 -1.03 9.39 -12.51
N TYR A 103 -0.96 8.37 -11.65
CA TYR A 103 -0.37 7.06 -11.96
C TYR A 103 -1.41 5.94 -12.10
N PHE A 104 -2.70 6.24 -11.92
CA PHE A 104 -3.79 5.27 -12.08
C PHE A 104 -4.18 5.11 -13.55
N ILE A 105 -4.42 3.86 -13.95
CA ILE A 105 -5.12 3.59 -15.22
C ILE A 105 -6.60 3.91 -15.08
N LYS A 106 -7.22 4.31 -16.20
CA LYS A 106 -8.62 4.77 -16.24
C LYS A 106 -9.58 3.70 -15.69
N GLU A 107 -9.32 2.45 -16.01
CA GLU A 107 -10.14 1.28 -15.69
C GLU A 107 -10.12 0.96 -14.19
N MET A 108 -9.12 1.44 -13.43
CA MET A 108 -9.00 1.22 -11.98
C MET A 108 -9.37 2.44 -11.14
N LEU A 109 -9.74 3.57 -11.77
CA LEU A 109 -10.12 4.79 -11.04
C LEU A 109 -11.32 4.60 -10.11
N TYR A 110 -12.19 3.61 -10.37
CA TYR A 110 -13.32 3.31 -9.50
C TYR A 110 -12.91 2.92 -8.07
N LYS A 111 -11.67 2.45 -7.87
CA LYS A 111 -11.13 2.11 -6.54
C LYS A 111 -10.93 3.34 -5.65
N LEU A 112 -10.68 4.51 -6.22
CA LEU A 112 -10.44 5.76 -5.48
C LEU A 112 -11.73 6.44 -4.98
N GLY A 113 -12.89 5.85 -5.29
CA GLY A 113 -14.19 6.44 -4.96
C GLY A 113 -14.48 7.71 -5.77
N LYS A 114 -15.45 8.47 -5.28
CA LYS A 114 -15.76 9.81 -5.80
C LYS A 114 -14.86 10.84 -5.13
#